data_AF-A0A7W0WYR8-F1
#
_entry.id   AF-A0A7W0WYR8-F1
#
_cell.length_a   1.000
_cell.length_b   1.000
_cell.length_c   1.000
_cell.angle_alpha   90.00
_cell.angle_beta   90.00
_cell.angle_gamma   90.00
#
_symmetry.space_group_name_H-M   'P 1'
#
loop_
_entity.id
_entity.type
_entity.pdbx_description
1 polymer ?
#
loop_
_entity_poly.entity_id
_entity_poly.type
_entity_poly.pdbx_seq_one_letter_code
_entity_poly.pdbx_strand_id
1 'polypeptide(L)'
;MPTILRGLKAELDKQRPLGVLAAMPHTFERDSLDGFALALAQAWQERGENQRWLFDTLGPLGGERCVQFISQRLEGWSHQRAVQGIDHLVRIGSDEAIYAIITLALGNRTLGARRHSAFGALDIIAKQRDLADRDALIVAVYPKRGNAKVTATQRVWLEYLMLSGSRMSAAAFRRHVVGNPVRVPLAETLLWAECAGDRVLRTFRLGDGYEPQQDVGVVHPAELAPEEVDRLRRAFANTPQALLQLERPVFWLAQPEARTKALVHFAKRRVGFYAIQTVFDQRGWAGENDEDMHGTVGWSKHFPRDHAYAFATPNETLGSIGKVEVRDHAGPRVFDTLHVVTISELLWDLETAHGRAVETAPPPTAAASPPVVVERAKSGRSKCVVCTNAIEKDAVRLGVERTIETPSFTGLGLVWIHPDCAAGAPELAGIDIAALLQRA
;
A
#
# COMPACT_ATOMS: atom_id res chain seq x y z
N MET A 1 29.34 -42.46 7.84
CA MET A 1 29.12 -41.07 8.30
C MET A 1 29.83 -40.87 9.64
N PRO A 2 30.76 -39.90 9.76
CA PRO A 2 31.45 -39.53 11.01
C PRO A 2 30.52 -39.41 12.23
N THR A 3 31.01 -39.70 13.43
CA THR A 3 30.21 -39.73 14.67
C THR A 3 29.51 -38.41 14.98
N ILE A 4 30.17 -37.27 14.75
CA ILE A 4 29.57 -35.93 14.90
C ILE A 4 28.36 -35.75 13.98
N LEU A 5 28.47 -36.14 12.71
CA LEU A 5 27.37 -36.05 11.75
C LEU A 5 26.20 -36.97 12.11
N ARG A 6 26.47 -38.14 12.71
CA ARG A 6 25.41 -39.03 13.24
C ARG A 6 24.67 -38.40 14.41
N GLY A 7 25.41 -37.79 15.34
CA GLY A 7 24.83 -37.07 16.46
C GLY A 7 23.98 -35.89 15.99
N LEU A 8 24.55 -35.04 15.13
CA LEU A 8 23.86 -33.87 14.56
C LEU A 8 22.58 -34.25 13.83
N LYS A 9 22.62 -35.29 12.98
CA LYS A 9 21.43 -35.81 12.29
C LYS A 9 20.37 -36.30 13.28
N ALA A 10 20.74 -37.09 14.28
CA ALA A 10 19.79 -37.63 15.26
C ALA A 10 19.09 -36.53 16.07
N GLU A 11 19.80 -35.44 16.36
CA GLU A 11 19.24 -34.30 17.07
C GLU A 11 18.31 -33.45 16.18
N LEU A 12 18.70 -33.16 14.94
CA LEU A 12 17.87 -32.40 13.99
C LEU A 12 16.62 -33.15 13.56
N ASP A 13 16.70 -34.49 13.42
CA ASP A 13 15.54 -35.36 13.20
C ASP A 13 14.66 -35.52 14.45
N LYS A 14 14.97 -34.83 15.55
CA LYS A 14 14.27 -34.88 16.84
C LYS A 14 14.19 -36.30 17.43
N GLN A 15 15.14 -37.16 17.11
CA GLN A 15 15.18 -38.53 17.64
C GLN A 15 15.67 -38.54 19.09
N ARG A 16 16.72 -37.76 19.40
CA ARG A 16 17.29 -37.60 20.75
C ARG A 16 17.93 -36.23 20.93
N PRO A 17 17.73 -35.53 22.05
CA PRO A 17 18.40 -34.26 22.35
C PRO A 17 19.82 -34.56 22.86
N LEU A 18 20.77 -34.78 21.93
CA LEU A 18 22.15 -35.13 22.27
C LEU A 18 22.98 -33.92 22.74
N GLY A 19 22.45 -32.70 22.61
CA GLY A 19 23.11 -31.45 23.01
C GLY A 19 24.25 -31.04 22.07
N VAL A 20 24.40 -31.70 20.92
CA VAL A 20 25.43 -31.44 19.92
C VAL A 20 25.25 -30.03 19.34
N LEU A 21 24.02 -29.64 19.00
CA LEU A 21 23.75 -28.31 18.47
C LEU A 21 24.09 -27.20 19.46
N ALA A 22 23.80 -27.42 20.74
CA ALA A 22 24.12 -26.47 21.80
C ALA A 22 25.64 -26.40 22.07
N ALA A 23 26.35 -27.53 22.00
CA ALA A 23 27.78 -27.59 22.26
C ALA A 23 28.65 -26.99 21.14
N MET A 24 28.19 -27.07 19.88
CA MET A 24 28.97 -26.63 18.72
C MET A 24 29.40 -25.14 18.79
N PRO A 25 28.50 -24.17 19.06
CA PRO A 25 28.86 -22.75 19.22
C PRO A 25 29.84 -22.46 20.37
N HIS A 26 29.95 -23.35 21.35
CA HIS A 26 30.90 -23.23 22.46
C HIS A 26 32.27 -23.86 22.15
N THR A 27 32.35 -24.68 21.11
CA THR A 27 33.55 -25.48 20.77
C THR A 27 34.26 -24.95 19.52
N PHE A 28 33.49 -24.46 18.54
CA PHE A 28 34.00 -24.04 17.25
C PHE A 28 33.78 -22.55 17.01
N GLU A 29 34.65 -21.95 16.21
CA GLU A 29 34.50 -20.58 15.77
C GLU A 29 33.24 -20.42 14.89
N ARG A 30 32.57 -19.27 15.04
CA ARG A 30 31.34 -18.96 14.26
C ARG A 30 31.57 -19.06 12.75
N ASP A 31 32.71 -18.59 12.26
CA ASP A 31 33.01 -18.63 10.81
C ASP A 31 33.18 -20.07 10.29
N SER A 32 33.76 -20.95 11.11
CA SER A 32 33.88 -22.38 10.81
C SER A 32 32.51 -23.07 10.80
N LEU A 33 31.63 -22.72 11.73
CA LEU A 33 30.25 -23.24 11.78
C LEU A 33 29.41 -22.80 10.59
N ASP A 34 29.53 -21.53 10.19
CA ASP A 34 28.85 -20.99 9.01
C ASP A 34 29.31 -21.69 7.73
N GLY A 35 30.64 -21.85 7.56
CA GLY A 35 31.20 -22.60 6.43
C GLY A 35 30.75 -24.06 6.40
N PHE A 36 30.69 -24.70 7.56
CA PHE A 36 30.22 -26.08 7.69
C PHE A 36 28.73 -26.23 7.35
N ALA A 37 27.87 -25.35 7.86
CA ALA A 37 26.44 -25.36 7.56
C ALA A 37 26.18 -25.12 6.07
N LEU A 38 26.91 -24.18 5.45
CA LEU A 38 26.84 -23.95 4.00
C LEU A 38 27.24 -25.20 3.21
N ALA A 39 28.33 -25.87 3.59
CA ALA A 39 28.76 -27.09 2.90
C ALA A 39 27.72 -28.22 2.98
N LEU A 40 27.04 -28.37 4.12
CA LEU A 40 25.95 -29.33 4.27
C LEU A 40 24.74 -28.95 3.41
N ALA A 41 24.39 -27.67 3.34
CA ALA A 41 23.33 -27.19 2.46
C ALA A 41 23.65 -27.39 0.97
N GLN A 42 24.90 -27.19 0.55
CA GLN A 42 25.33 -27.49 -0.82
C GLN A 42 25.24 -28.98 -1.12
N ALA A 43 25.72 -29.84 -0.22
CA ALA A 43 25.59 -31.28 -0.35
C ALA A 43 24.13 -31.76 -0.38
N TRP A 44 23.23 -31.05 0.31
CA TRP A 44 21.79 -31.28 0.24
C TRP A 44 21.23 -31.03 -1.17
N GLN A 45 21.66 -29.95 -1.83
CA GLN A 45 21.24 -29.64 -3.21
C GLN A 45 21.76 -30.68 -4.20
N GLU A 46 23.05 -31.03 -4.11
CA GLU A 46 23.70 -32.02 -4.99
C GLU A 46 23.03 -33.40 -4.92
N ARG A 47 22.38 -33.71 -3.78
CA ARG A 47 21.65 -34.96 -3.54
C ARG A 47 20.16 -34.89 -3.87
N GLY A 48 19.75 -33.88 -4.64
CA GLY A 48 18.36 -33.70 -5.07
C GLY A 48 17.42 -33.32 -3.93
N GLU A 49 17.92 -32.60 -2.92
CA GLU A 49 17.11 -31.99 -1.85
C GLU A 49 16.38 -32.97 -0.90
N ASN A 50 16.74 -34.26 -0.91
CA ASN A 50 16.03 -35.30 -0.16
C ASN A 50 16.34 -35.35 1.35
N GLN A 51 17.53 -34.93 1.77
CA GLN A 51 17.97 -35.05 3.18
C GLN A 51 17.74 -33.76 3.96
N ARG A 52 16.51 -33.56 4.44
CA ARG A 52 16.08 -32.33 5.13
C ARG A 52 17.01 -31.87 6.26
N TRP A 53 17.53 -32.78 7.08
CA TRP A 53 18.39 -32.45 8.22
C TRP A 53 19.62 -31.63 7.81
N LEU A 54 20.16 -31.83 6.59
CA LEU A 54 21.29 -31.06 6.08
C LEU A 54 20.92 -29.59 5.90
N PHE A 55 19.74 -29.32 5.33
CA PHE A 55 19.20 -27.98 5.18
C PHE A 55 18.88 -27.34 6.53
N ASP A 56 18.34 -28.12 7.47
CA ASP A 56 17.97 -27.63 8.81
C ASP A 56 19.18 -27.14 9.66
N THR A 57 20.42 -27.45 9.24
CA THR A 57 21.64 -26.91 9.88
C THR A 57 21.84 -25.41 9.67
N LEU A 58 21.28 -24.84 8.60
CA LEU A 58 21.45 -23.43 8.24
C LEU A 58 21.00 -22.48 9.35
N GLY A 59 19.90 -22.80 10.05
CA GLY A 59 19.37 -21.95 11.12
C GLY A 59 20.26 -21.89 12.37
N PRO A 60 20.53 -23.02 13.06
CA PRO A 60 21.25 -23.02 14.32
C PRO A 60 22.77 -22.81 14.20
N LEU A 61 23.37 -23.14 13.04
CA LEU A 61 24.83 -23.06 12.85
C LEU A 61 25.26 -21.98 11.86
N GLY A 62 24.33 -21.45 11.06
CA GLY A 62 24.65 -20.54 9.97
C GLY A 62 25.01 -19.12 10.42
N GLY A 63 25.75 -18.44 9.56
CA GLY A 63 26.14 -17.04 9.66
C GLY A 63 25.89 -16.31 8.34
N GLU A 64 26.76 -15.35 8.00
CA GLU A 64 26.59 -14.48 6.84
C GLU A 64 26.58 -15.24 5.50
N ARG A 65 27.39 -16.29 5.35
CA ARG A 65 27.43 -17.11 4.12
C ARG A 65 26.12 -17.87 3.95
N CYS A 66 25.56 -18.41 5.02
CA CYS A 66 24.24 -19.04 5.02
C CYS A 66 23.12 -18.05 4.68
N VAL A 67 23.17 -16.83 5.23
CA VAL A 67 22.21 -15.75 4.88
C VAL A 67 22.26 -15.44 3.39
N GLN A 68 23.46 -15.31 2.81
CA GLN A 68 23.63 -15.06 1.38
C GLN A 68 23.09 -16.22 0.54
N PHE A 69 23.37 -17.47 0.93
CA PHE A 69 22.87 -18.66 0.27
C PHE A 69 21.34 -18.70 0.22
N ILE A 70 20.68 -18.45 1.35
CA ILE A 70 19.22 -18.40 1.49
C ILE A 70 18.66 -17.27 0.64
N SER A 71 19.19 -16.05 0.80
CA SER A 71 18.65 -14.83 0.17
C SER A 71 18.66 -14.89 -1.37
N GLN A 72 19.66 -15.55 -1.97
CA GLN A 72 19.75 -15.73 -3.41
C GLN A 72 18.74 -16.74 -3.97
N ARG A 73 18.16 -17.60 -3.13
CA ARG A 73 17.33 -18.74 -3.56
C ARG A 73 15.87 -18.63 -3.11
N LEU A 74 15.57 -17.78 -2.12
CA LEU A 74 14.22 -17.58 -1.58
C LEU A 74 13.14 -17.33 -2.65
N GLU A 75 13.47 -16.59 -3.70
CA GLU A 75 12.53 -16.27 -4.80
C GLU A 75 12.19 -17.54 -5.61
N GLY A 76 13.17 -18.40 -5.90
CA GLY A 76 12.99 -19.62 -6.70
C GLY A 76 12.45 -20.84 -5.95
N TRP A 77 12.47 -20.82 -4.61
CA TRP A 77 11.98 -21.93 -3.80
C TRP A 77 10.46 -22.09 -3.82
N SER A 78 9.98 -23.31 -3.52
CA SER A 78 8.55 -23.53 -3.23
C SER A 78 8.12 -22.73 -1.99
N HIS A 79 6.82 -22.49 -1.82
CA HIS A 79 6.32 -21.74 -0.66
C HIS A 79 6.78 -22.37 0.67
N GLN A 80 6.64 -23.69 0.84
CA GLN A 80 7.08 -24.40 2.04
C GLN A 80 8.58 -24.27 2.30
N ARG A 81 9.40 -24.36 1.25
CA ARG A 81 10.86 -24.22 1.37
C ARG A 81 11.27 -22.79 1.70
N ALA A 82 10.57 -21.80 1.12
CA ALA A 82 10.79 -20.39 1.45
C ALA A 82 10.45 -20.09 2.92
N VAL A 83 9.34 -20.65 3.44
CA VAL A 83 8.99 -20.53 4.88
C VAL A 83 10.09 -21.12 5.76
N GLN A 84 10.60 -22.31 5.44
CA GLN A 84 11.74 -22.90 6.16
C GLN A 84 13.00 -22.02 6.08
N GLY A 85 13.26 -21.41 4.92
CA GLY A 85 14.34 -20.44 4.76
C GLY A 85 14.17 -19.21 5.67
N ILE A 86 12.96 -18.68 5.79
CA ILE A 86 12.63 -17.59 6.73
C ILE A 86 12.91 -18.03 8.17
N ASP A 87 12.47 -19.23 8.57
CA ASP A 87 12.75 -19.77 9.91
C ASP A 87 14.25 -19.89 10.20
N HIS A 88 15.05 -20.26 9.20
CA HIS A 88 16.50 -20.28 9.33
C HIS A 88 17.08 -18.87 9.51
N LEU A 89 16.62 -17.87 8.74
CA LEU A 89 17.04 -16.48 8.94
C LEU A 89 16.68 -15.94 10.32
N VAL A 90 15.48 -16.27 10.83
CA VAL A 90 15.06 -15.92 12.19
C VAL A 90 16.01 -16.51 13.23
N ARG A 91 16.40 -17.79 13.07
CA ARG A 91 17.33 -18.46 13.99
C ARG A 91 18.75 -17.91 13.94
N ILE A 92 19.22 -17.50 12.75
CA ILE A 92 20.52 -16.83 12.59
C ILE A 92 20.50 -15.47 13.32
N GLY A 93 19.40 -14.71 13.18
CA GLY A 93 19.11 -13.53 14.01
C GLY A 93 20.04 -12.32 13.84
N SER A 94 21.00 -12.38 12.92
CA SER A 94 21.88 -11.26 12.58
C SER A 94 21.12 -10.15 11.84
N ASP A 95 21.62 -8.92 11.86
CA ASP A 95 20.99 -7.81 11.15
C ASP A 95 20.89 -8.08 9.64
N GLU A 96 21.87 -8.76 9.04
CA GLU A 96 21.80 -9.18 7.64
C GLU A 96 20.72 -10.24 7.39
N ALA A 97 20.54 -11.19 8.33
CA ALA A 97 19.47 -12.18 8.24
C ALA A 97 18.08 -11.53 8.32
N ILE A 98 17.91 -10.59 9.26
CA ILE A 98 16.67 -9.83 9.40
C ILE A 98 16.44 -8.95 8.18
N TYR A 99 17.48 -8.30 7.65
CA TYR A 99 17.38 -7.49 6.44
C TYR A 99 16.96 -8.32 5.21
N ALA A 100 17.40 -9.58 5.12
CA ALA A 100 16.91 -10.50 4.09
C ALA A 100 15.40 -10.79 4.23
N ILE A 101 14.89 -10.94 5.46
CA ILE A 101 13.45 -11.09 5.73
C ILE A 101 12.70 -9.80 5.35
N ILE A 102 13.25 -8.61 5.70
CA ILE A 102 12.69 -7.31 5.32
C ILE A 102 12.60 -7.19 3.79
N THR A 103 13.67 -7.57 3.09
CA THR A 103 13.71 -7.55 1.61
C THR A 103 12.64 -8.44 1.01
N LEU A 104 12.35 -9.59 1.62
CA LEU A 104 11.26 -10.47 1.19
C LEU A 104 9.88 -9.86 1.50
N ALA A 105 9.68 -9.32 2.71
CA ALA A 105 8.41 -8.71 3.12
C ALA A 105 8.03 -7.50 2.25
N LEU A 106 9.02 -6.66 1.93
CA LEU A 106 8.90 -5.51 1.03
C LEU A 106 9.13 -5.88 -0.44
N GLY A 107 9.36 -7.15 -0.75
CA GLY A 107 9.66 -7.63 -2.09
C GLY A 107 8.46 -7.64 -3.03
N ASN A 108 8.65 -8.25 -4.21
CA ASN A 108 7.63 -8.30 -5.27
C ASN A 108 6.29 -8.85 -4.73
N ARG A 109 5.23 -8.16 -5.13
CA ARG A 109 3.84 -8.39 -4.71
C ARG A 109 3.31 -9.78 -5.11
N THR A 110 3.90 -10.43 -6.11
CA THR A 110 3.60 -11.82 -6.53
C THR A 110 3.98 -12.88 -5.48
N LEU A 111 4.75 -12.54 -4.45
CA LEU A 111 5.17 -13.45 -3.38
C LEU A 111 4.18 -13.51 -2.19
N GLY A 112 2.89 -13.16 -2.40
CA GLY A 112 1.85 -12.92 -1.38
C GLY A 112 1.96 -13.72 -0.08
N ALA A 113 1.78 -15.05 -0.12
CA ALA A 113 1.84 -15.90 1.07
C ALA A 113 3.23 -15.90 1.77
N ARG A 114 4.31 -15.77 1.00
CA ARG A 114 5.68 -15.67 1.55
C ARG A 114 5.91 -14.32 2.22
N ARG A 115 5.37 -13.24 1.66
CA ARG A 115 5.40 -11.91 2.27
C ARG A 115 4.67 -11.90 3.61
N HIS A 116 3.49 -12.52 3.67
CA HIS A 116 2.76 -12.67 4.92
C HIS A 116 3.59 -13.42 5.98
N SER A 117 4.23 -14.53 5.59
CA SER A 117 5.12 -15.28 6.48
C SER A 117 6.33 -14.45 6.95
N ALA A 118 6.94 -13.68 6.05
CA ALA A 118 8.05 -12.78 6.38
C ALA A 118 7.61 -11.67 7.34
N PHE A 119 6.44 -11.07 7.12
CA PHE A 119 5.85 -10.09 8.03
C PHE A 119 5.60 -10.69 9.42
N GLY A 120 5.02 -11.89 9.52
CA GLY A 120 4.84 -12.58 10.80
C GLY A 120 6.16 -12.88 11.51
N ALA A 121 7.21 -13.23 10.77
CA ALA A 121 8.55 -13.39 11.34
C ALA A 121 9.11 -12.08 11.91
N LEU A 122 8.92 -10.96 11.21
CA LEU A 122 9.34 -9.63 11.69
C LEU A 122 8.60 -9.22 12.98
N ASP A 123 7.31 -9.55 13.13
CA ASP A 123 6.58 -9.30 14.37
C ASP A 123 7.19 -10.02 15.57
N ILE A 124 7.56 -11.29 15.37
CA ILE A 124 8.19 -12.12 16.40
C ILE A 124 9.55 -11.53 16.78
N ILE A 125 10.37 -11.17 15.78
CA ILE A 125 11.70 -10.58 15.99
C ILE A 125 11.59 -9.23 16.70
N ALA A 126 10.63 -8.38 16.34
CA ALA A 126 10.43 -7.09 16.98
C ALA A 126 10.16 -7.26 18.48
N LYS A 127 9.26 -8.18 18.85
CA LYS A 127 8.99 -8.53 20.25
C LYS A 127 10.23 -9.07 20.97
N GLN A 128 11.00 -9.95 20.31
CA GLN A 128 12.24 -10.49 20.89
C GLN A 128 13.33 -9.43 21.11
N ARG A 129 13.32 -8.35 20.31
CA ARG A 129 14.24 -7.21 20.42
C ARG A 129 13.70 -6.06 21.26
N ASP A 130 12.57 -6.25 21.95
CA ASP A 130 11.91 -5.22 22.77
C ASP A 130 11.62 -3.92 21.98
N LEU A 131 11.22 -4.08 20.72
CA LEU A 131 10.77 -2.99 19.86
C LEU A 131 9.24 -2.93 19.87
N ALA A 132 8.71 -1.71 19.70
CA ALA A 132 7.27 -1.46 19.76
C ALA A 132 6.48 -2.32 18.76
N ASP A 133 6.99 -2.44 17.53
CA ASP A 133 6.37 -3.18 16.45
C ASP A 133 7.40 -3.56 15.36
N ARG A 134 6.90 -4.24 14.31
CA ARG A 134 7.70 -4.60 13.14
C ARG A 134 8.27 -3.38 12.40
N ASP A 135 7.60 -2.23 12.45
CA ASP A 135 7.99 -1.06 11.68
C ASP A 135 9.20 -0.40 12.33
N ALA A 136 9.20 -0.30 13.66
CA ALA A 136 10.37 0.06 14.45
C ALA A 136 11.57 -0.87 14.15
N LEU A 137 11.33 -2.17 13.97
CA LEU A 137 12.36 -3.13 13.54
C LEU A 137 12.89 -2.82 12.14
N ILE A 138 12.01 -2.55 11.15
CA ILE A 138 12.41 -2.23 9.78
C ILE A 138 13.20 -0.90 9.74
N VAL A 139 12.88 0.07 10.59
CA VAL A 139 13.67 1.29 10.74
C VAL A 139 15.05 0.97 11.33
N ALA A 140 15.10 0.19 12.40
CA ALA A 140 16.32 -0.10 13.14
C ALA A 140 17.30 -1.04 12.40
N VAL A 141 16.80 -1.93 11.55
CA VAL A 141 17.61 -2.86 10.74
C VAL A 141 17.70 -2.34 9.31
N TYR A 142 18.89 -1.89 8.93
CA TYR A 142 19.11 -1.16 7.69
C TYR A 142 20.41 -1.58 7.00
N PRO A 143 20.49 -1.42 5.67
CA PRO A 143 21.67 -1.82 4.93
C PRO A 143 22.83 -0.87 5.24
N LYS A 144 24.03 -1.43 5.47
CA LYS A 144 25.25 -0.64 5.68
C LYS A 144 25.94 -0.26 4.36
N ARG A 145 25.65 -0.98 3.28
CA ARG A 145 26.22 -0.79 1.95
C ARG A 145 25.12 -0.75 0.90
N GLY A 146 25.26 0.17 -0.05
CA GLY A 146 24.31 0.35 -1.15
C GLY A 146 24.70 -0.45 -2.39
N ASN A 147 23.68 -0.95 -3.09
CA ASN A 147 23.74 -1.39 -4.49
C ASN A 147 22.35 -1.16 -5.12
N ALA A 148 22.20 -1.38 -6.43
CA ALA A 148 20.93 -1.11 -7.10
C ALA A 148 19.73 -1.86 -6.48
N LYS A 149 19.88 -3.13 -6.11
CA LYS A 149 18.81 -3.93 -5.46
C LYS A 149 18.47 -3.36 -4.08
N VAL A 150 19.48 -3.06 -3.27
CA VAL A 150 19.30 -2.46 -1.94
C VAL A 150 18.61 -1.11 -2.03
N THR A 151 19.03 -0.24 -2.95
CA THR A 151 18.41 1.07 -3.17
C THR A 151 16.95 0.92 -3.60
N ALA A 152 16.63 -0.03 -4.48
CA ALA A 152 15.25 -0.32 -4.85
C ALA A 152 14.40 -0.77 -3.64
N THR A 153 14.93 -1.67 -2.80
CA THR A 153 14.26 -2.08 -1.55
C THR A 153 14.05 -0.89 -0.60
N GLN A 154 15.02 0.01 -0.46
CA GLN A 154 14.87 1.20 0.38
C GLN A 154 13.82 2.17 -0.16
N ARG A 155 13.64 2.29 -1.48
CA ARG A 155 12.53 3.06 -2.08
C ARG A 155 11.17 2.46 -1.74
N VAL A 156 11.04 1.13 -1.81
CA VAL A 156 9.81 0.43 -1.42
C VAL A 156 9.53 0.58 0.07
N TRP A 157 10.56 0.56 0.92
CA TRP A 157 10.42 0.86 2.34
C TRP A 157 9.91 2.28 2.60
N LEU A 158 10.45 3.29 1.91
CA LEU A 158 9.99 4.68 2.05
C LEU A 158 8.53 4.83 1.60
N GLU A 159 8.14 4.15 0.51
CA GLU A 159 6.74 4.11 0.09
C GLU A 159 5.88 3.39 1.13
N TYR A 160 6.35 2.28 1.68
CA TYR A 160 5.66 1.58 2.76
C TYR A 160 5.41 2.49 3.97
N LEU A 161 6.43 3.23 4.44
CA LEU A 161 6.28 4.19 5.54
C LEU A 161 5.25 5.28 5.25
N MET A 162 5.22 5.79 4.01
CA MET A 162 4.22 6.77 3.58
C MET A 162 2.81 6.19 3.61
N LEU A 163 2.63 4.95 3.12
CA LEU A 163 1.32 4.32 2.96
C LEU A 163 0.79 3.68 4.24
N SER A 164 1.63 3.13 5.11
CA SER A 164 1.25 2.66 6.44
C SER A 164 1.06 3.81 7.41
N GLY A 165 1.72 4.94 7.12
CA GLY A 165 1.76 6.08 8.01
C GLY A 165 2.62 5.84 9.25
N SER A 166 3.45 4.79 9.25
CA SER A 166 4.37 4.49 10.34
C SER A 166 5.32 5.67 10.53
N ARG A 167 5.54 6.02 11.80
CA ARG A 167 6.40 7.12 12.21
C ARG A 167 7.55 6.57 13.04
N MET A 168 8.64 7.32 13.10
CA MET A 168 9.79 6.98 13.92
C MET A 168 10.18 8.19 14.77
N SER A 169 10.70 7.96 15.97
CA SER A 169 11.16 9.07 16.80
C SER A 169 12.23 9.91 16.09
N ALA A 170 12.33 11.20 16.41
CA ALA A 170 13.39 12.05 15.88
C ALA A 170 14.80 11.47 16.09
N ALA A 171 15.02 10.77 17.21
CA ALA A 171 16.28 10.08 17.49
C ALA A 171 16.53 8.91 16.51
N ALA A 172 15.51 8.09 16.26
CA ALA A 172 15.58 7.01 15.27
C ALA A 172 15.78 7.56 13.85
N PHE A 173 15.09 8.64 13.48
CA PHE A 173 15.26 9.31 12.19
C PHE A 173 16.71 9.79 11.99
N ARG A 174 17.28 10.52 12.96
CA ARG A 174 18.68 10.97 12.91
C ARG A 174 19.66 9.80 12.79
N ARG A 175 19.48 8.74 13.58
CA ARG A 175 20.40 7.60 13.61
C ARG A 175 20.30 6.72 12.37
N HIS A 176 19.07 6.39 11.95
CA HIS A 176 18.81 5.31 11.01
C HIS A 176 18.47 5.77 9.60
N VAL A 177 18.16 7.06 9.42
CA VAL A 177 17.90 7.65 8.10
C VAL A 177 19.01 8.63 7.73
N VAL A 178 19.19 9.69 8.53
CA VAL A 178 20.19 10.74 8.26
C VAL A 178 21.62 10.21 8.40
N GLY A 179 21.90 9.44 9.45
CA GLY A 179 23.21 8.84 9.69
C GLY A 179 23.53 7.63 8.81
N ASN A 180 22.63 7.22 7.91
CA ASN A 180 22.82 6.05 7.06
C ASN A 180 23.20 6.44 5.62
N PRO A 181 24.35 6.00 5.09
CA PRO A 181 24.83 6.41 3.77
C PRO A 181 23.99 5.90 2.60
N VAL A 182 23.14 4.88 2.80
CA VAL A 182 22.24 4.34 1.77
C VAL A 182 20.90 5.07 1.75
N ARG A 183 20.39 5.43 2.94
CA ARG A 183 19.07 6.07 3.11
C ARG A 183 19.13 7.58 2.96
N VAL A 184 20.20 8.24 3.42
CA VAL A 184 20.30 9.71 3.38
C VAL A 184 20.11 10.29 1.97
N PRO A 185 20.71 9.76 0.89
CA PRO A 185 20.52 10.35 -0.43
C PRO A 185 19.10 10.17 -0.97
N LEU A 186 18.38 9.14 -0.51
CA LEU A 186 16.96 8.96 -0.82
C LEU A 186 16.10 9.92 -0.01
N ALA A 187 16.40 10.08 1.28
CA ALA A 187 15.67 10.94 2.20
C ALA A 187 15.74 12.43 1.81
N GLU A 188 16.86 12.91 1.27
CA GLU A 188 17.05 14.29 0.80
C GLU A 188 16.15 14.69 -0.38
N THR A 189 15.59 13.69 -1.07
CA THR A 189 14.68 13.90 -2.22
C THR A 189 13.21 13.92 -1.84
N LEU A 190 12.88 13.69 -0.57
CA LEU A 190 11.52 13.51 -0.10
C LEU A 190 11.07 14.66 0.80
N LEU A 191 9.76 14.85 0.85
CA LEU A 191 9.11 15.67 1.85
C LEU A 191 8.85 14.84 3.11
N TRP A 192 9.37 15.30 4.23
CA TRP A 192 9.15 14.70 5.54
C TRP A 192 8.16 15.53 6.34
N ALA A 193 7.54 14.90 7.33
CA ALA A 193 6.68 15.57 8.29
C ALA A 193 7.12 15.23 9.72
N GLU A 194 7.09 16.24 10.58
CA GLU A 194 7.04 16.04 12.02
C GLU A 194 5.58 15.88 12.44
N CYS A 195 5.32 14.87 13.26
CA CYS A 195 3.99 14.38 13.56
C CYS A 195 3.79 14.17 15.06
N ALA A 196 2.55 14.37 15.50
CA ALA A 196 2.06 13.91 16.81
C ALA A 196 1.00 12.84 16.56
N GLY A 197 1.38 11.57 16.66
CA GLY A 197 0.56 10.47 16.16
C GLY A 197 0.30 10.61 14.66
N ASP A 198 -0.97 10.57 14.25
CA ASP A 198 -1.36 10.71 12.85
C ASP A 198 -1.40 12.16 12.34
N ARG A 199 -1.32 13.14 13.25
CA ARG A 199 -1.41 14.55 12.87
C ARG A 199 -0.05 15.08 12.40
N VAL A 200 0.00 15.55 11.16
CA VAL A 200 1.12 16.35 10.63
C VAL A 200 1.16 17.71 11.33
N LEU A 201 2.27 18.02 11.99
CA LEU A 201 2.50 19.31 12.63
C LEU A 201 3.20 20.30 11.69
N ARG A 202 4.19 19.79 10.95
CA ARG A 202 5.01 20.59 10.05
C ARG A 202 5.64 19.68 9.00
N THR A 203 5.72 20.17 7.76
CA THR A 203 6.50 19.53 6.70
C THR A 203 7.88 20.17 6.57
N PHE A 204 8.89 19.39 6.19
CA PHE A 204 10.27 19.87 6.01
C PHE A 204 11.03 19.02 4.99
N ARG A 205 12.09 19.59 4.41
CA ARG A 205 13.08 18.85 3.64
C ARG A 205 14.34 18.66 4.47
N LEU A 206 15.00 17.52 4.29
CA LEU A 206 16.32 17.31 4.86
C LEU A 206 17.31 18.27 4.20
N GLY A 207 18.08 19.00 5.02
CA GLY A 207 19.03 20.02 4.56
C GLY A 207 18.57 21.47 4.76
N ASP A 208 17.30 21.71 5.06
CA ASP A 208 16.75 23.06 5.30
C ASP A 208 17.13 23.64 6.68
N GLY A 209 18.00 22.97 7.45
CA GLY A 209 18.41 23.36 8.80
C GLY A 209 17.37 23.10 9.89
N TYR A 210 16.25 22.46 9.56
CA TYR A 210 15.22 22.07 10.52
C TYR A 210 15.56 20.75 11.22
N GLU A 211 15.48 20.72 12.55
CA GLU A 211 15.66 19.51 13.36
C GLU A 211 14.38 19.12 14.10
N PRO A 212 13.73 18.00 13.73
CA PRO A 212 12.50 17.55 14.39
C PRO A 212 12.76 17.11 15.83
N GLN A 213 11.77 17.32 16.69
CA GLN A 213 11.79 16.96 18.10
C GLN A 213 10.84 15.80 18.43
N GLN A 214 9.79 15.62 17.62
CA GLN A 214 8.79 14.57 17.77
C GLN A 214 8.98 13.44 16.74
N ASP A 215 7.92 12.69 16.48
CA ASP A 215 7.96 11.61 15.51
C ASP A 215 8.03 12.17 14.08
N VAL A 216 8.71 11.43 13.21
CA VAL A 216 9.01 11.81 11.84
C VAL A 216 8.47 10.73 10.91
N GLY A 217 7.84 11.14 9.82
CA GLY A 217 7.34 10.24 8.78
C GLY A 217 7.42 10.84 7.38
N VAL A 218 7.23 9.97 6.39
CA VAL A 218 7.03 10.40 5.01
C VAL A 218 5.56 10.76 4.85
N VAL A 219 5.28 11.97 4.37
CA VAL A 219 3.91 12.48 4.23
C VAL A 219 3.31 12.07 2.89
N HIS A 220 2.05 11.64 2.91
CA HIS A 220 1.27 11.42 1.70
C HIS A 220 0.55 12.72 1.29
N PRO A 221 0.44 13.08 0.00
CA PRO A 221 -0.23 14.33 -0.40
C PRO A 221 -1.70 14.44 0.05
N ALA A 222 -2.41 13.32 0.19
CA ALA A 222 -3.78 13.29 0.76
C ALA A 222 -3.86 13.78 2.23
N GLU A 223 -2.75 13.82 2.95
CA GLU A 223 -2.69 14.34 4.33
C GLU A 223 -2.50 15.87 4.37
N LEU A 224 -2.33 16.51 3.21
CA LEU A 224 -2.03 17.93 3.09
C LEU A 224 -3.16 18.69 2.42
N ALA A 225 -3.22 19.99 2.71
CA ALA A 225 -4.13 20.88 1.99
C ALA A 225 -3.73 20.97 0.51
N PRO A 226 -4.70 21.08 -0.43
CA PRO A 226 -4.43 21.09 -1.86
C PRO A 226 -3.46 22.20 -2.29
N GLU A 227 -3.65 23.40 -1.73
CA GLU A 227 -2.83 24.57 -2.01
C GLU A 227 -1.40 24.39 -1.50
N GLU A 228 -1.25 23.64 -0.39
CA GLU A 228 0.05 23.27 0.15
C GLU A 228 0.76 22.24 -0.75
N VAL A 229 0.04 21.23 -1.26
CA VAL A 229 0.60 20.26 -2.23
C VAL A 229 1.13 20.98 -3.47
N ASP A 230 0.36 21.92 -4.03
CA ASP A 230 0.81 22.67 -5.22
C ASP A 230 2.02 23.55 -4.95
N ARG A 231 2.09 24.17 -3.77
CA ARG A 231 3.28 24.92 -3.32
C ARG A 231 4.50 24.00 -3.22
N LEU A 232 4.32 22.80 -2.66
CA LEU A 232 5.39 21.82 -2.47
C LEU A 232 5.85 21.21 -3.80
N ARG A 233 4.95 20.91 -4.75
CA ARG A 233 5.31 20.49 -6.11
C ARG A 233 6.23 21.48 -6.80
N ARG A 234 5.91 22.78 -6.70
CA ARG A 234 6.78 23.85 -7.23
C ARG A 234 8.14 23.88 -6.53
N ALA A 235 8.18 23.71 -5.21
CA ALA A 235 9.42 23.68 -4.44
C ALA A 235 10.32 22.47 -4.80
N PHE A 236 9.71 21.33 -5.17
CA PHE A 236 10.40 20.09 -5.53
C PHE A 236 10.57 19.89 -7.05
N ALA A 237 10.18 20.85 -7.89
CA ALA A 237 10.13 20.68 -9.36
C ALA A 237 11.45 20.18 -9.99
N ASN A 238 12.59 20.54 -9.39
CA ASN A 238 13.93 20.14 -9.86
C ASN A 238 14.60 19.05 -9.00
N THR A 239 13.84 18.39 -8.12
CA THR A 239 14.33 17.33 -7.23
C THR A 239 13.62 16.02 -7.55
N PRO A 240 14.25 15.11 -8.33
CA PRO A 240 13.68 13.79 -8.59
C PRO A 240 13.46 13.02 -7.29
N GLN A 241 12.22 12.66 -7.00
CA GLN A 241 11.87 12.02 -5.73
C GLN A 241 12.21 10.52 -5.73
N ALA A 242 12.68 10.01 -4.59
CA ALA A 242 13.01 8.59 -4.42
C ALA A 242 11.80 7.66 -4.61
N LEU A 243 10.59 8.18 -4.43
CA LEU A 243 9.32 7.51 -4.68
C LEU A 243 8.33 8.51 -5.30
N LEU A 244 7.25 8.01 -5.90
CA LEU A 244 6.16 8.85 -6.38
C LEU A 244 5.40 9.42 -5.17
N GLN A 245 5.82 10.60 -4.70
CA GLN A 245 5.28 11.27 -3.52
C GLN A 245 4.40 12.45 -3.91
N LEU A 246 4.95 13.61 -4.29
CA LEU A 246 4.16 14.83 -4.56
C LEU A 246 3.37 14.75 -5.86
N GLU A 247 3.90 14.03 -6.84
CA GLU A 247 3.20 13.67 -8.08
C GLU A 247 2.28 12.45 -7.90
N ARG A 248 2.17 11.92 -6.67
CA ARG A 248 1.24 10.84 -6.39
C ARG A 248 -0.20 11.35 -6.53
N PRO A 249 -1.05 10.65 -7.28
CA PRO A 249 -2.43 11.05 -7.45
C PRO A 249 -3.19 11.00 -6.13
N VAL A 250 -4.06 11.98 -5.93
CA VAL A 250 -4.94 12.02 -4.76
C VAL A 250 -6.38 11.83 -5.23
N PHE A 251 -7.07 10.89 -4.60
CA PHE A 251 -8.48 10.60 -4.85
C PHE A 251 -9.29 10.74 -3.58
N TRP A 252 -10.56 11.06 -3.76
CA TRP A 252 -11.50 11.34 -2.68
C TRP A 252 -12.83 10.68 -2.98
N LEU A 253 -13.53 10.28 -1.92
CA LEU A 253 -14.88 9.73 -2.06
C LEU A 253 -15.88 10.84 -2.30
N ALA A 254 -16.84 10.59 -3.19
CA ALA A 254 -18.04 11.40 -3.27
C ALA A 254 -18.87 11.23 -1.97
N GLN A 255 -19.48 12.31 -1.47
CA GLN A 255 -20.21 12.30 -0.19
C GLN A 255 -21.27 11.18 -0.02
N PRO A 256 -22.06 10.75 -1.03
CA PRO A 256 -23.00 9.64 -0.84
C PRO A 256 -22.31 8.28 -0.68
N GLU A 257 -21.10 8.11 -1.21
CA GLU A 257 -20.35 6.85 -1.16
C GLU A 257 -19.54 6.70 0.13
N ALA A 258 -19.14 7.83 0.72
CA ALA A 258 -18.39 7.83 1.97
C ALA A 258 -19.14 7.09 3.11
N ARG A 259 -20.47 7.15 3.12
CA ARG A 259 -21.31 6.53 4.16
C ARG A 259 -21.72 5.08 3.86
N THR A 260 -21.21 4.49 2.78
CA THR A 260 -21.55 3.11 2.42
C THR A 260 -20.49 2.12 2.93
N LYS A 261 -20.85 0.83 2.92
CA LYS A 261 -19.91 -0.27 3.17
C LYS A 261 -19.43 -0.94 1.89
N ALA A 262 -19.94 -0.48 0.74
CA ALA A 262 -19.67 -1.06 -0.56
C ALA A 262 -19.67 0.01 -1.65
N LEU A 263 -18.62 0.02 -2.48
CA LEU A 263 -18.57 0.79 -3.72
C LEU A 263 -19.08 -0.07 -4.87
N VAL A 264 -20.11 0.39 -5.57
CA VAL A 264 -20.74 -0.32 -6.70
C VAL A 264 -20.72 0.50 -7.98
N HIS A 265 -20.25 1.75 -7.96
CA HIS A 265 -20.25 2.63 -9.13
C HIS A 265 -19.33 2.13 -10.26
N PHE A 266 -18.34 1.30 -9.92
CA PHE A 266 -17.46 0.63 -10.87
C PHE A 266 -18.18 -0.44 -11.69
N ALA A 267 -19.31 -0.97 -11.22
CA ALA A 267 -20.02 -2.08 -11.88
C ALA A 267 -20.44 -1.78 -13.32
N LYS A 268 -20.70 -0.50 -13.63
CA LYS A 268 -21.14 -0.06 -14.96
C LYS A 268 -19.97 0.18 -15.94
N ARG A 269 -18.72 0.13 -15.47
CA ARG A 269 -17.53 0.43 -16.28
C ARG A 269 -16.92 -0.87 -16.82
N ARG A 270 -17.25 -1.24 -18.05
CA ARG A 270 -16.77 -2.48 -18.67
C ARG A 270 -15.26 -2.43 -18.93
N VAL A 271 -14.53 -3.37 -18.34
CA VAL A 271 -13.10 -3.65 -18.58
C VAL A 271 -12.84 -5.15 -18.57
N GLY A 272 -12.10 -5.64 -19.57
CA GLY A 272 -11.81 -7.08 -19.65
C GLY A 272 -11.17 -7.64 -18.36
N PHE A 273 -11.60 -8.82 -17.93
CA PHE A 273 -11.12 -9.49 -16.71
C PHE A 273 -9.58 -9.51 -16.60
N TYR A 274 -8.90 -9.91 -17.68
CA TYR A 274 -7.44 -9.98 -17.71
C TYR A 274 -6.75 -8.61 -17.62
N ALA A 275 -7.41 -7.54 -18.07
CA ALA A 275 -6.88 -6.17 -17.91
C ALA A 275 -6.96 -5.73 -16.44
N ILE A 276 -8.06 -6.02 -15.75
CA ILE A 276 -8.19 -5.81 -14.30
C ILE A 276 -7.13 -6.63 -13.56
N GLN A 277 -7.03 -7.92 -13.86
CA GLN A 277 -6.05 -8.82 -13.23
C GLN A 277 -4.61 -8.29 -13.42
N THR A 278 -4.24 -7.86 -14.62
CA THR A 278 -2.90 -7.33 -14.90
C THR A 278 -2.59 -6.10 -14.03
N VAL A 279 -3.54 -5.16 -13.92
CA VAL A 279 -3.36 -3.96 -13.09
C VAL A 279 -3.29 -4.34 -11.60
N PHE A 280 -4.16 -5.24 -11.16
CA PHE A 280 -4.24 -5.70 -9.78
C PHE A 280 -2.98 -6.43 -9.34
N ASP A 281 -2.43 -7.32 -10.16
CA ASP A 281 -1.15 -7.99 -9.91
C ASP A 281 -0.01 -6.97 -9.74
N GLN A 282 0.05 -5.95 -10.61
CA GLN A 282 1.02 -4.85 -10.51
C GLN A 282 0.80 -4.00 -9.25
N ARG A 283 -0.46 -3.83 -8.83
CA ARG A 283 -0.86 -2.99 -7.69
C ARG A 283 -0.93 -3.71 -6.35
N GLY A 284 -0.59 -4.99 -6.35
CA GLY A 284 -0.42 -5.79 -5.14
C GLY A 284 -1.71 -6.30 -4.55
N TRP A 285 -2.72 -6.43 -5.40
CA TRP A 285 -3.90 -7.22 -5.13
C TRP A 285 -3.59 -8.69 -5.40
N ALA A 286 -4.13 -9.58 -4.58
CA ALA A 286 -4.02 -11.02 -4.74
C ALA A 286 -5.35 -11.58 -5.23
N GLY A 287 -5.31 -12.47 -6.22
CA GLY A 287 -6.49 -13.23 -6.63
C GLY A 287 -6.91 -14.19 -5.51
N GLU A 288 -8.17 -14.12 -5.14
CA GLU A 288 -8.82 -15.01 -4.18
C GLU A 288 -9.53 -16.10 -4.96
N ASN A 289 -9.22 -17.36 -4.65
CA ASN A 289 -9.85 -18.52 -5.27
C ASN A 289 -10.74 -19.19 -4.24
N ASP A 290 -11.87 -19.71 -4.70
CA ASP A 290 -12.70 -20.59 -3.88
C ASP A 290 -12.17 -22.03 -4.02
N GLU A 291 -12.02 -22.75 -2.91
CA GLU A 291 -11.53 -24.14 -2.92
C GLU A 291 -12.50 -25.08 -3.64
N ASP A 292 -13.79 -24.74 -3.66
CA ASP A 292 -14.86 -25.53 -4.27
C ASP A 292 -15.21 -25.06 -5.71
N MET A 293 -14.77 -23.86 -6.11
CA MET A 293 -15.09 -23.25 -7.40
C MET A 293 -13.82 -23.05 -8.24
N HIS A 294 -13.79 -23.64 -9.44
CA HIS A 294 -12.69 -23.40 -10.39
C HIS A 294 -12.75 -21.97 -10.93
N GLY A 295 -12.11 -21.01 -10.24
CA GLY A 295 -11.99 -19.63 -10.70
C GLY A 295 -11.59 -18.63 -9.61
N THR A 296 -11.10 -17.47 -10.02
CA THR A 296 -10.86 -16.34 -9.12
C THR A 296 -12.19 -15.67 -8.78
N VAL A 297 -12.60 -15.75 -7.52
CA VAL A 297 -13.86 -15.18 -6.99
C VAL A 297 -13.74 -13.69 -6.65
N GLY A 298 -12.51 -13.17 -6.62
CA GLY A 298 -12.24 -11.75 -6.44
C GLY A 298 -10.77 -11.47 -6.21
N TRP A 299 -10.49 -10.25 -5.79
CA TRP A 299 -9.15 -9.85 -5.40
C TRP A 299 -9.14 -9.16 -4.05
N SER A 300 -8.09 -9.40 -3.28
CA SER A 300 -7.89 -8.75 -1.98
C SER A 300 -6.59 -7.95 -1.92
N LYS A 301 -6.59 -6.86 -1.14
CA LYS A 301 -5.37 -6.11 -0.83
C LYS A 301 -5.42 -5.57 0.60
N HIS A 302 -4.31 -5.70 1.31
CA HIS A 302 -4.13 -5.12 2.64
C HIS A 302 -3.73 -3.63 2.54
N PHE A 303 -4.40 -2.79 3.33
CA PHE A 303 -4.13 -1.37 3.51
C PHE A 303 -3.62 -1.14 4.93
N PRO A 304 -2.29 -0.95 5.11
CA PRO A 304 -1.67 -0.97 6.43
C PRO A 304 -2.09 0.18 7.35
N ARG A 305 -2.45 1.35 6.80
CA ARG A 305 -2.86 2.53 7.59
C ARG A 305 -4.09 2.28 8.46
N ASP A 306 -5.04 1.48 7.97
CA ASP A 306 -6.28 1.14 8.68
C ASP A 306 -6.29 -0.31 9.20
N HIS A 307 -5.20 -1.06 8.99
CA HIS A 307 -5.14 -2.51 9.22
C HIS A 307 -6.33 -3.27 8.62
N ALA A 308 -6.73 -2.87 7.41
CA ALA A 308 -7.93 -3.35 6.73
C ALA A 308 -7.61 -4.01 5.39
N TYR A 309 -8.50 -4.89 4.94
CA TYR A 309 -8.43 -5.55 3.64
C TYR A 309 -9.56 -5.06 2.76
N ALA A 310 -9.22 -4.55 1.57
CA ALA A 310 -10.20 -4.33 0.53
C ALA A 310 -10.40 -5.63 -0.25
N PHE A 311 -11.66 -5.94 -0.60
CA PHE A 311 -12.03 -7.06 -1.44
C PHE A 311 -12.84 -6.54 -2.63
N ALA A 312 -12.35 -6.80 -3.84
CA ALA A 312 -12.98 -6.43 -5.11
C ALA A 312 -13.61 -7.68 -5.75
N THR A 313 -14.93 -7.68 -5.86
CA THR A 313 -15.71 -8.74 -6.49
C THR A 313 -15.93 -8.43 -7.98
N PRO A 314 -15.60 -9.33 -8.91
CA PRO A 314 -15.89 -9.15 -10.32
C PRO A 314 -17.39 -9.18 -10.59
N ASN A 315 -17.82 -8.48 -11.61
CA ASN A 315 -19.14 -8.65 -12.22
C ASN A 315 -19.01 -9.61 -13.40
N GLU A 316 -19.46 -10.85 -13.22
CA GLU A 316 -19.36 -11.93 -14.21
C GLU A 316 -20.10 -11.60 -15.52
N THR A 317 -21.16 -10.80 -15.47
CA THR A 317 -21.98 -10.47 -16.64
C THR A 317 -21.39 -9.33 -17.47
N LEU A 318 -20.68 -8.40 -16.83
CA LEU A 318 -20.23 -7.16 -17.48
C LEU A 318 -18.72 -7.11 -17.73
N GLY A 319 -17.92 -7.97 -17.10
CA GLY A 319 -16.47 -7.81 -17.08
C GLY A 319 -16.14 -6.44 -16.48
N SER A 320 -16.36 -6.29 -15.18
CA SER A 320 -16.08 -5.05 -14.44
C SER A 320 -15.86 -5.38 -12.97
N ILE A 321 -15.48 -4.40 -12.16
CA ILE A 321 -15.51 -4.54 -10.71
C ILE A 321 -16.93 -4.27 -10.23
N GLY A 322 -17.65 -5.32 -9.84
CA GLY A 322 -19.05 -5.24 -9.44
C GLY A 322 -19.25 -4.62 -8.07
N LYS A 323 -18.39 -4.96 -7.11
CA LYS A 323 -18.47 -4.49 -5.72
C LYS A 323 -17.09 -4.41 -5.10
N VAL A 324 -16.82 -3.35 -4.34
CA VAL A 324 -15.63 -3.26 -3.47
C VAL A 324 -16.07 -3.04 -2.04
N GLU A 325 -15.57 -3.86 -1.12
CA GLU A 325 -15.81 -3.74 0.32
C GLU A 325 -14.48 -3.65 1.05
N VAL A 326 -14.44 -2.90 2.14
CA VAL A 326 -13.28 -2.87 3.06
C VAL A 326 -13.69 -3.54 4.36
N ARG A 327 -12.84 -4.44 4.87
CA ARG A 327 -13.11 -5.23 6.06
C ARG A 327 -11.89 -5.24 6.97
N ASP A 328 -12.12 -5.20 8.27
CA ASP A 328 -11.11 -5.51 9.29
C ASP A 328 -11.52 -6.78 10.06
N HIS A 329 -10.86 -7.07 11.19
CA HIS A 329 -11.19 -8.23 12.03
C HIS A 329 -12.58 -8.13 12.68
N ALA A 330 -13.15 -6.93 12.81
CA ALA A 330 -14.49 -6.70 13.34
C ALA A 330 -15.59 -6.77 12.25
N GLY A 331 -15.22 -6.70 10.97
CA GLY A 331 -16.11 -6.92 9.84
C GLY A 331 -16.08 -5.77 8.81
N PRO A 332 -17.13 -5.62 7.99
CA PRO A 332 -17.20 -4.58 6.97
C PRO A 332 -17.23 -3.16 7.54
N ARG A 333 -16.31 -2.32 7.04
CA ARG A 333 -16.12 -0.92 7.42
C ARG A 333 -16.92 0.02 6.53
N VAL A 334 -17.35 1.14 7.12
CA VAL A 334 -17.89 2.27 6.36
C VAL A 334 -16.71 3.08 5.81
N PHE A 335 -16.78 3.51 4.56
CA PHE A 335 -15.65 4.13 3.88
C PHE A 335 -15.16 5.45 4.54
N ASP A 336 -16.05 6.24 5.14
CA ASP A 336 -15.71 7.47 5.86
C ASP A 336 -14.93 7.24 7.17
N THR A 337 -14.90 6.00 7.67
CA THR A 337 -14.10 5.61 8.84
C THR A 337 -12.67 5.24 8.47
N LEU A 338 -12.33 5.22 7.18
CA LEU A 338 -10.98 4.90 6.71
C LEU A 338 -10.14 6.17 6.64
N HIS A 339 -8.84 6.01 6.84
CA HIS A 339 -7.91 7.10 6.66
C HIS A 339 -7.90 7.60 5.21
N VAL A 340 -7.74 8.92 5.01
CA VAL A 340 -7.75 9.57 3.68
C VAL A 340 -6.73 8.97 2.71
N VAL A 341 -5.59 8.50 3.23
CA VAL A 341 -4.56 7.80 2.44
C VAL A 341 -5.08 6.45 1.93
N THR A 342 -5.70 5.64 2.78
CA THR A 342 -6.31 4.37 2.37
C THR A 342 -7.36 4.58 1.28
N ILE A 343 -8.22 5.58 1.46
CA ILE A 343 -9.24 5.95 0.48
C ILE A 343 -8.58 6.33 -0.86
N SER A 344 -7.61 7.23 -0.83
CA SER A 344 -6.91 7.71 -2.02
C SER A 344 -6.24 6.57 -2.78
N GLU A 345 -5.52 5.70 -2.09
CA GLU A 345 -4.80 4.57 -2.67
C GLU A 345 -5.75 3.51 -3.23
N LEU A 346 -6.83 3.20 -2.51
CA LEU A 346 -7.84 2.27 -2.97
C LEU A 346 -8.51 2.78 -4.24
N LEU A 347 -8.95 4.03 -4.25
CA LEU A 347 -9.58 4.63 -5.43
C LEU A 347 -8.60 4.72 -6.59
N TRP A 348 -7.32 5.04 -6.33
CA TRP A 348 -6.32 5.06 -7.37
C TRP A 348 -6.17 3.68 -8.02
N ASP A 349 -6.04 2.62 -7.22
CA ASP A 349 -6.01 1.23 -7.67
C ASP A 349 -7.19 0.89 -8.58
N LEU A 350 -8.40 1.22 -8.13
CA LEU A 350 -9.64 0.93 -8.86
C LEU A 350 -9.76 1.75 -10.14
N GLU A 351 -9.45 3.04 -10.13
CA GLU A 351 -9.54 3.91 -11.31
C GLU A 351 -8.57 3.48 -12.41
N THR A 352 -7.34 3.10 -12.04
CA THR A 352 -6.36 2.58 -13.00
C THR A 352 -6.78 1.20 -13.52
N ALA A 353 -7.37 0.34 -12.69
CA ALA A 353 -7.91 -0.95 -13.14
C ALA A 353 -9.04 -0.77 -14.16
N HIS A 354 -9.74 0.37 -14.14
CA HIS A 354 -10.76 0.71 -15.12
C HIS A 354 -10.24 1.45 -16.37
N GLY A 355 -8.91 1.55 -16.54
CA GLY A 355 -8.29 2.15 -17.73
C GLY A 355 -8.47 3.67 -17.85
N ARG A 356 -8.90 4.36 -16.80
CA ARG A 356 -8.89 5.83 -16.79
C ARG A 356 -7.47 6.35 -16.64
N ALA A 357 -7.12 7.35 -17.46
CA ALA A 357 -5.94 8.15 -17.24
C ALA A 357 -6.03 8.79 -15.85
N VAL A 358 -4.88 8.96 -15.20
CA VAL A 358 -4.75 9.57 -13.90
C VAL A 358 -5.10 11.06 -14.00
N GLU A 359 -6.40 11.39 -14.00
CA GLU A 359 -6.87 12.71 -13.61
C GLU A 359 -7.06 12.67 -12.10
N THR A 360 -6.21 13.41 -11.38
CA THR A 360 -6.39 13.64 -9.95
C THR A 360 -7.77 14.24 -9.73
N ALA A 361 -8.64 13.53 -9.01
CA ALA A 361 -9.89 14.11 -8.57
C ALA A 361 -9.52 15.35 -7.74
N PRO A 362 -10.10 16.53 -8.01
CA PRO A 362 -9.87 17.66 -7.15
C PRO A 362 -10.26 17.25 -5.72
N PRO A 363 -9.47 17.66 -4.72
CA PRO A 363 -9.87 17.52 -3.33
C PRO A 363 -11.30 17.97 -3.11
N PRO A 364 -11.99 17.44 -2.10
CA PRO A 364 -13.14 18.11 -1.55
C PRO A 364 -12.62 19.42 -0.94
N THR A 365 -12.34 20.40 -1.80
CA THR A 365 -12.42 21.78 -1.43
C THR A 365 -13.79 21.96 -0.83
N ALA A 366 -13.88 22.78 0.21
CA ALA A 366 -15.09 23.53 0.47
C ALA A 366 -15.34 24.39 -0.79
N ALA A 367 -15.85 23.76 -1.85
CA ALA A 367 -16.15 24.44 -3.08
C ALA A 367 -17.32 25.35 -2.75
N ALA A 368 -17.07 26.65 -2.83
CA ALA A 368 -18.07 27.55 -3.34
C ALA A 368 -18.74 26.84 -4.52
N SER A 369 -20.04 26.59 -4.38
CA SER A 369 -20.82 25.86 -5.37
C SER A 369 -20.52 26.41 -6.77
N PRO A 370 -20.42 25.54 -7.81
CA PRO A 370 -20.34 26.04 -9.18
C PRO A 370 -21.48 27.04 -9.40
N PRO A 371 -21.26 28.14 -10.15
CA PRO A 371 -22.25 29.21 -10.26
C PRO A 371 -23.56 28.63 -10.79
N VAL A 372 -24.55 28.55 -9.92
CA VAL A 372 -25.92 28.19 -10.30
C VAL A 372 -26.45 29.35 -11.12
N VAL A 373 -26.70 29.11 -12.41
CA VAL A 373 -27.29 30.11 -13.29
C VAL A 373 -28.78 30.14 -13.00
N VAL A 374 -29.30 31.29 -12.60
CA VAL A 374 -30.75 31.48 -12.47
C VAL A 374 -31.18 32.41 -13.58
N GLU A 375 -32.06 31.93 -14.45
CA GLU A 375 -32.63 32.75 -15.52
C GLU A 375 -34.07 32.35 -15.83
N ARG A 376 -34.76 33.21 -16.57
CA ARG A 376 -36.04 32.86 -17.20
C ARG A 376 -35.79 32.10 -18.50
N ALA A 377 -36.59 31.06 -18.75
CA ALA A 377 -36.44 30.21 -19.90
C ALA A 377 -36.66 30.97 -21.21
N LYS A 378 -35.60 31.15 -22.01
CA LYS A 378 -35.65 31.86 -23.30
C LYS A 378 -36.59 31.20 -24.32
N SER A 379 -36.86 29.91 -24.15
CA SER A 379 -37.81 29.13 -24.95
C SER A 379 -38.35 27.95 -24.14
N GLY A 380 -39.52 27.41 -24.52
CA GLY A 380 -40.11 26.21 -23.92
C GLY A 380 -39.49 24.88 -24.37
N ARG A 381 -38.26 24.89 -24.93
CA ARG A 381 -37.60 23.69 -25.48
C ARG A 381 -36.75 22.93 -24.45
N SER A 382 -36.42 23.55 -23.33
CA SER A 382 -35.65 22.91 -22.26
C SER A 382 -36.53 21.97 -21.44
N LYS A 383 -35.97 20.84 -21.03
CA LYS A 383 -36.61 19.91 -20.08
C LYS A 383 -35.87 19.93 -18.75
N CYS A 384 -36.62 19.79 -17.67
CA CYS A 384 -36.05 19.61 -16.34
C CYS A 384 -35.34 18.26 -16.28
N VAL A 385 -34.06 18.24 -15.89
CA VAL A 385 -33.28 16.98 -15.82
C VAL A 385 -33.73 16.07 -14.68
N VAL A 386 -34.45 16.60 -13.67
CA VAL A 386 -34.94 15.84 -12.51
C VAL A 386 -36.26 15.15 -12.83
N CYS A 387 -37.28 15.89 -13.27
CA CYS A 387 -38.62 15.34 -13.52
C CYS A 387 -38.90 15.04 -15.00
N THR A 388 -37.98 15.38 -15.92
CA THR A 388 -38.07 15.19 -17.38
C THR A 388 -39.17 15.98 -18.11
N ASN A 389 -40.02 16.70 -17.38
CA ASN A 389 -41.05 17.58 -17.95
C ASN A 389 -40.44 18.82 -18.62
N ALA A 390 -41.16 19.38 -19.60
CA ALA A 390 -40.78 20.64 -20.24
C ALA A 390 -40.82 21.80 -19.24
N ILE A 391 -39.88 22.74 -19.37
CA ILE A 391 -39.86 24.01 -18.65
C ILE A 391 -40.48 25.04 -19.58
N GLU A 392 -41.57 25.68 -19.15
CA GLU A 392 -42.27 26.67 -19.97
C GLU A 392 -41.41 27.89 -20.27
N LYS A 393 -41.67 28.54 -21.41
CA LYS A 393 -41.02 29.81 -21.76
C LYS A 393 -41.30 30.86 -20.67
N ASP A 394 -40.31 31.67 -20.36
CA ASP A 394 -40.35 32.73 -19.34
C ASP A 394 -40.47 32.25 -17.89
N ALA A 395 -40.60 30.94 -17.64
CA ALA A 395 -40.53 30.34 -16.30
C ALA A 395 -39.09 30.40 -15.76
N VAL A 396 -38.96 30.59 -14.44
CA VAL A 396 -37.65 30.57 -13.77
C VAL A 396 -37.08 29.15 -13.78
N ARG A 397 -35.81 29.02 -14.12
CA ARG A 397 -35.09 27.74 -14.15
C ARG A 397 -33.69 27.90 -13.60
N LEU A 398 -33.19 26.82 -13.01
CA LEU A 398 -31.84 26.71 -12.45
C LEU A 398 -30.98 25.94 -13.46
N GLY A 399 -29.86 26.54 -13.86
CA GLY A 399 -28.85 25.99 -14.73
C GLY A 399 -27.66 25.50 -13.90
N VAL A 400 -27.35 24.21 -14.03
CA VAL A 400 -26.13 23.61 -13.45
C VAL A 400 -25.32 22.96 -14.57
N GLU A 401 -24.00 23.04 -14.47
CA GLU A 401 -23.11 22.44 -15.46
C GLU A 401 -23.00 20.94 -15.22
N ARG A 402 -23.19 20.15 -16.27
CA ARG A 402 -23.00 18.69 -16.28
C ARG A 402 -22.27 18.27 -17.53
N THR A 403 -21.56 17.15 -17.46
CA THR A 403 -21.11 16.46 -18.68
C THR A 403 -22.33 15.93 -19.42
N ILE A 404 -22.53 16.38 -20.66
CA ILE A 404 -23.60 15.91 -21.54
C ILE A 404 -22.97 14.97 -22.56
N GLU A 405 -23.44 13.73 -22.57
CA GLU A 405 -23.08 12.73 -23.57
C GLU A 405 -24.24 12.56 -24.54
N THR A 406 -24.00 12.90 -25.81
CA THR A 406 -24.88 12.62 -26.94
C THR A 406 -24.07 11.92 -28.03
N PRO A 407 -24.71 11.19 -28.97
CA PRO A 407 -23.99 10.55 -30.08
C PRO A 407 -23.10 11.49 -30.90
N SER A 408 -23.33 12.80 -30.82
CA SER A 408 -22.64 13.83 -31.60
C SER A 408 -21.73 14.74 -30.77
N PHE A 409 -21.74 14.64 -29.44
CA PHE A 409 -20.98 15.52 -28.54
C PHE A 409 -20.83 14.91 -27.15
N THR A 410 -19.60 14.90 -26.64
CA THR A 410 -19.27 14.66 -25.25
C THR A 410 -18.51 15.87 -24.74
N GLY A 411 -19.07 16.58 -23.77
CA GLY A 411 -18.45 17.76 -23.16
C GLY A 411 -19.33 18.38 -22.07
N LEU A 412 -18.84 19.43 -21.43
CA LEU A 412 -19.60 20.15 -20.40
C LEU A 412 -20.70 20.99 -21.04
N GLY A 413 -21.89 20.98 -20.44
CA GLY A 413 -23.04 21.77 -20.86
C GLY A 413 -24.02 22.05 -19.72
N LEU A 414 -24.79 23.12 -19.86
CA LEU A 414 -25.82 23.50 -18.90
C LEU A 414 -27.06 22.62 -19.04
N VAL A 415 -27.45 21.99 -17.93
CA VAL A 415 -28.76 21.32 -17.80
C VAL A 415 -29.69 22.16 -16.94
N TRP A 416 -30.98 22.06 -17.21
CA TRP A 416 -31.99 22.92 -16.59
C TRP A 416 -32.84 22.14 -15.57
N ILE A 417 -33.21 22.79 -14.47
CA ILE A 417 -33.98 22.22 -13.37
C ILE A 417 -35.10 23.23 -12.98
N HIS A 418 -36.31 22.73 -12.70
CA HIS A 418 -37.35 23.56 -12.08
C HIS A 418 -36.93 23.94 -10.65
N PRO A 419 -37.24 25.15 -10.16
CA PRO A 419 -36.99 25.53 -8.77
C PRO A 419 -37.53 24.50 -7.77
N ASP A 420 -38.76 24.02 -7.97
CA ASP A 420 -39.40 23.01 -7.10
C ASP A 420 -38.73 21.63 -7.18
N CYS A 421 -38.01 21.34 -8.27
CA CYS A 421 -37.28 20.10 -8.45
C CYS A 421 -35.84 20.16 -7.90
N ALA A 422 -35.41 21.30 -7.36
CA ALA A 422 -34.03 21.50 -6.91
C ALA A 422 -33.57 20.46 -5.88
N ALA A 423 -34.46 20.04 -4.97
CA ALA A 423 -34.16 19.01 -3.98
C ALA A 423 -33.79 17.64 -4.59
N GLY A 424 -34.22 17.37 -5.83
CA GLY A 424 -33.87 16.16 -6.56
C GLY A 424 -32.59 16.25 -7.39
N ALA A 425 -31.90 17.40 -7.38
CA ALA A 425 -30.64 17.61 -8.09
C ALA A 425 -29.46 17.61 -7.10
N PRO A 426 -28.56 16.61 -7.16
CA PRO A 426 -27.42 16.52 -6.25
C PRO A 426 -26.49 17.74 -6.27
N GLU A 427 -26.39 18.43 -7.41
CA GLU A 427 -25.55 19.63 -7.60
C GLU A 427 -26.11 20.86 -6.87
N LEU A 428 -27.38 20.81 -6.47
CA LEU A 428 -28.05 21.86 -5.71
C LEU A 428 -28.15 21.54 -4.22
N ALA A 429 -27.58 20.41 -3.77
CA ALA A 429 -27.61 20.00 -2.38
C ALA A 429 -26.84 20.98 -1.49
N GLY A 430 -27.51 21.51 -0.45
CA GLY A 430 -26.92 22.48 0.48
C GLY A 430 -26.92 23.94 -0.03
N ILE A 431 -27.48 24.21 -1.21
CA ILE A 431 -27.63 25.56 -1.75
C ILE A 431 -28.97 26.15 -1.31
N ASP A 432 -28.95 27.40 -0.81
CA ASP A 432 -30.18 28.13 -0.49
C ASP A 432 -30.88 28.62 -1.77
N ILE A 433 -31.78 27.78 -2.28
CA ILE A 433 -32.57 28.06 -3.49
C ILE A 433 -33.46 29.29 -3.29
N ALA A 434 -34.00 29.51 -2.09
CA ALA A 434 -34.85 30.66 -1.83
C ALA A 434 -34.06 31.97 -1.95
N ALA A 435 -32.83 32.02 -1.44
CA ALA A 435 -31.93 33.17 -1.59
C ALA A 435 -31.49 33.40 -3.05
N LEU A 436 -31.30 32.33 -3.84
CA LEU A 436 -30.96 32.44 -5.27
C LEU A 436 -32.11 32.98 -6.12
N LEU A 437 -33.34 32.55 -5.84
CA LEU A 437 -34.53 33.01 -6.57
C LEU A 437 -34.85 34.49 -6.30
N GLN A 438 -34.42 35.05 -5.17
CA GLN A 438 -34.57 36.48 -4.86
C GLN A 438 -33.64 37.37 -5.69
N ARG A 439 -32.64 36.80 -6.37
CA ARG A 439 -31.62 37.51 -7.16
C ARG A 439 -31.84 37.44 -8.68
N ALA A 440 -32.91 36.78 -9.13
CA ALA A 440 -33.21 36.48 -10.54
C ALA A 440 -34.54 37.07 -11.00
#